data_AF-E0UUM5-F1
#
_entry.id   AF-E0UUM5-F1
#
_cell.length_a   1.000
_cell.length_b   1.000
_cell.length_c   1.000
_cell.angle_alpha   90.00
_cell.angle_beta   90.00
_cell.angle_gamma   90.00
#
_symmetry.space_group_name_H-M   'P 1'
#
loop_
_entity.id
_entity.type
_entity.pdbx_description
1 polymer ?
#
loop_
_entity_poly.entity_id
_entity_poly.type
_entity_poly.pdbx_seq_one_letter_code
_entity_poly.pdbx_strand_id
1 'polypeptide(L)'
;MSKLIQALLSGMFFTFILDFFVILGVKLNYIELYDIHVYYNILFADHQNLFLFLFFTVIIGYLIIYANTKTALIVVGSLFVLSFSTLIPPIGKAVGEMMLMKKDVTLKTDKFSYHGNIYYDGRKTITFYDNELKKVIILNKNKIQGQY
;
A
#
# COMPACT_ATOMS: atom_id res chain seq x y z
N MET A 1 30.79 -13.91 -5.90
CA MET A 1 29.52 -13.95 -5.13
C MET A 1 28.87 -15.30 -5.35
N SER A 2 28.26 -15.92 -4.33
CA SER A 2 27.49 -17.16 -4.55
C SER A 2 26.20 -16.84 -5.33
N LYS A 3 25.73 -17.79 -6.15
CA LYS A 3 24.46 -17.64 -6.90
C LYS A 3 23.28 -17.35 -5.98
N LEU A 4 23.30 -17.87 -4.75
CA LEU A 4 22.27 -17.64 -3.74
C LEU A 4 22.27 -16.19 -3.24
N ILE A 5 23.43 -15.63 -2.93
CA ILE A 5 23.55 -14.22 -2.53
C ILE A 5 23.13 -13.31 -3.68
N GLN A 6 23.53 -13.64 -4.91
CA GLN A 6 23.11 -12.89 -6.09
C GLN A 6 21.58 -12.94 -6.28
N ALA A 7 20.96 -14.10 -6.13
CA ALA A 7 19.51 -14.26 -6.21
C ALA A 7 18.79 -13.41 -5.16
N LEU A 8 19.25 -13.45 -3.91
CA LEU A 8 18.68 -12.65 -2.84
C LEU A 8 18.77 -11.15 -3.16
N LEU A 9 19.96 -10.65 -3.52
CA LEU A 9 20.18 -9.23 -3.80
C LEU A 9 19.39 -8.75 -5.03
N SER A 10 19.36 -9.54 -6.11
CA SER A 10 18.54 -9.25 -7.29
C SER A 10 17.06 -9.24 -6.93
N GLY A 11 16.60 -10.24 -6.18
CA GLY A 11 15.23 -10.30 -5.69
C GLY A 11 14.82 -9.08 -4.89
N MET A 12 15.65 -8.66 -3.93
CA MET A 12 15.42 -7.48 -3.10
C MET A 12 15.34 -6.21 -3.96
N PHE A 13 16.28 -6.06 -4.90
CA PHE A 13 16.34 -4.89 -5.78
C PHE A 13 15.08 -4.77 -6.65
N PHE A 14 14.69 -5.84 -7.34
CA PHE A 14 13.53 -5.80 -8.22
C PHE A 14 12.21 -5.66 -7.44
N THR A 15 12.06 -6.37 -6.33
CA THR A 15 10.86 -6.23 -5.48
C THR A 15 10.73 -4.82 -4.93
N PHE A 16 11.85 -4.22 -4.51
CA PHE A 16 11.86 -2.84 -4.04
C PHE A 16 11.38 -1.84 -5.09
N ILE A 17 11.82 -2.00 -6.35
CA ILE A 17 11.38 -1.12 -7.43
C ILE A 17 9.88 -1.32 -7.72
N LEU A 18 9.39 -2.56 -7.73
CA LEU A 18 7.97 -2.85 -7.94
C LEU A 18 7.11 -2.20 -6.84
N ASP A 19 7.50 -2.36 -5.58
CA ASP A 19 6.83 -1.75 -4.44
C ASP A 19 6.83 -0.22 -4.56
N PHE A 20 7.97 0.38 -4.92
CA PHE A 20 8.08 1.82 -5.10
C PHE A 20 7.03 2.36 -6.08
N PHE A 21 6.84 1.70 -7.24
CA PHE A 21 5.85 2.16 -8.22
C PHE A 21 4.41 1.97 -7.75
N VAL A 22 4.10 0.84 -7.09
CA VAL A 22 2.76 0.61 -6.52
C VAL A 22 2.43 1.69 -5.50
N ILE A 23 3.36 1.95 -4.57
CA ILE A 23 3.18 2.94 -3.51
C ILE A 23 3.07 4.36 -4.11
N LEU A 24 3.90 4.68 -5.11
CA LEU A 24 3.84 5.96 -5.81
C LEU A 24 2.48 6.15 -6.51
N GLY A 25 1.95 5.12 -7.16
CA GLY A 25 0.62 5.15 -7.78
C GLY A 25 -0.49 5.37 -6.76
N VAL A 26 -0.44 4.68 -5.62
CA VAL A 26 -1.37 4.89 -4.50
C VAL A 26 -1.27 6.30 -3.93
N LYS A 27 -0.05 6.84 -3.79
CA LYS A 27 0.13 8.22 -3.33
C LYS A 27 -0.62 9.20 -4.22
N LEU A 28 -0.31 9.20 -5.51
CA LEU A 28 -0.80 10.19 -6.45
C LEU A 28 -2.31 10.05 -6.67
N ASN A 29 -2.80 8.81 -6.72
CA ASN A 29 -4.16 8.54 -7.18
C ASN A 29 -5.15 8.22 -6.05
N TYR A 30 -4.70 8.02 -4.82
CA TYR A 30 -5.55 7.75 -3.65
C TYR A 30 -5.28 8.75 -2.51
N ILE A 31 -4.04 8.87 -2.05
CA ILE A 31 -3.70 9.73 -0.90
C ILE A 31 -3.96 11.21 -1.22
N GLU A 32 -3.42 11.69 -2.34
CA GLU A 32 -3.63 13.08 -2.78
C GLU A 32 -5.08 13.32 -3.24
N LEU A 33 -5.72 12.32 -3.85
CA LEU A 33 -7.12 12.41 -4.28
C LEU A 33 -8.08 12.64 -3.11
N TYR A 34 -7.88 11.95 -1.99
CA TYR A 34 -8.69 12.07 -0.78
C TYR A 34 -8.15 13.10 0.22
N ASP A 35 -7.16 13.91 -0.17
CA ASP A 35 -6.47 14.91 0.67
C ASP A 35 -6.03 14.37 2.04
N ILE A 36 -5.51 13.13 2.04
CA ILE A 36 -5.04 12.45 3.24
C ILE A 36 -3.70 13.07 3.64
N HIS A 37 -3.71 13.92 4.67
CA HIS A 37 -2.50 14.57 5.20
C HIS A 37 -1.60 13.58 5.96
N VAL A 38 -0.74 12.88 5.23
CA VAL A 38 0.26 11.96 5.79
C VAL A 38 1.64 12.37 5.32
N TYR A 39 2.62 12.35 6.23
CA TYR A 39 4.02 12.51 5.83
C TYR A 39 4.41 11.31 4.98
N TYR A 40 4.57 11.54 3.67
CA TYR A 40 4.94 10.50 2.72
C TYR A 40 6.39 10.07 2.96
N ASN A 41 6.58 9.01 3.75
CA ASN A 41 7.85 8.29 3.74
C ASN A 41 7.90 7.50 2.42
N ILE A 42 8.84 7.84 1.54
CA ILE A 42 9.00 7.20 0.22
C ILE A 42 9.11 5.67 0.30
N LEU A 43 9.50 5.13 1.45
CA LEU A 43 9.63 3.69 1.69
C LEU A 43 8.34 3.03 2.23
N PHE A 44 7.30 3.79 2.60
CA PHE A 44 6.06 3.30 3.22
C PHE A 44 6.29 2.25 4.31
N ALA A 45 7.40 2.34 5.05
CA ALA A 45 7.85 1.28 5.97
C ALA A 45 6.78 0.85 6.99
N ASP A 46 5.83 1.74 7.31
CA ASP A 46 4.74 1.47 8.25
C ASP A 46 3.57 0.69 7.66
N HIS A 47 3.42 0.67 6.34
CA HIS A 47 2.31 0.02 5.63
C HIS A 47 2.83 -1.04 4.64
N GLN A 48 4.15 -1.18 4.51
CA GLN A 48 4.77 -2.23 3.73
C GLN A 48 4.67 -3.55 4.51
N ASN A 49 4.04 -4.55 3.89
CA ASN A 49 3.98 -5.88 4.47
C ASN A 49 5.33 -6.60 4.26
N LEU A 50 6.15 -6.66 5.32
CA LEU A 50 7.47 -7.29 5.28
C LEU A 50 7.44 -8.74 4.78
N PHE A 51 6.41 -9.51 5.16
CA PHE A 51 6.28 -10.89 4.70
C PHE A 51 6.02 -10.96 3.19
N LEU A 52 5.20 -10.06 2.66
CA LEU A 52 4.93 -9.97 1.23
C LEU A 52 6.19 -9.55 0.46
N PHE A 53 6.93 -8.56 0.98
CA PHE A 53 8.20 -8.14 0.39
C PHE A 53 9.23 -9.28 0.35
N LEU A 54 9.41 -10.01 1.45
CA LEU A 54 10.35 -11.14 1.53
C LEU A 54 9.93 -12.30 0.61
N PHE A 55 8.63 -12.58 0.53
CA PHE A 55 8.07 -13.59 -0.36
C PHE A 55 8.40 -13.28 -1.82
N PHE A 56 8.09 -12.07 -2.29
CA PHE A 56 8.41 -11.66 -3.66
C PHE A 56 9.91 -11.57 -3.93
N THR A 57 10.70 -11.13 -2.94
CA THR A 57 12.16 -11.12 -3.00
C THR A 57 12.71 -12.51 -3.32
N VAL A 58 12.28 -13.55 -2.60
CA VAL A 58 12.75 -14.91 -2.82
C VAL A 58 12.32 -15.43 -4.20
N ILE A 59 11.06 -15.21 -4.59
CA ILE A 59 10.52 -15.69 -5.87
C ILE A 59 11.20 -15.01 -7.04
N ILE A 60 11.27 -13.68 -7.05
CA ILE A 60 11.86 -12.90 -8.13
C ILE A 60 13.36 -13.20 -8.23
N GLY A 61 14.05 -13.26 -7.09
CA GLY A 61 15.46 -13.63 -7.01
C GLY A 61 15.73 -15.01 -7.59
N TYR A 62 14.90 -16.00 -7.25
CA TYR A 62 14.98 -17.34 -7.82
C TYR A 62 14.76 -17.33 -9.34
N LEU A 63 13.72 -16.65 -9.81
CA LEU A 63 13.39 -16.57 -11.24
C LEU A 63 14.53 -15.95 -12.06
N ILE A 64 15.15 -14.88 -11.56
CA ILE A 64 16.22 -14.17 -12.28
C ILE A 64 17.47 -15.03 -12.44
N ILE A 65 17.85 -15.80 -11.40
CA ILE A 65 19.12 -16.53 -11.39
C ILE A 65 19.00 -17.97 -11.89
N TYR A 66 17.87 -18.63 -11.62
CA TYR A 66 17.72 -20.08 -11.85
C TYR A 66 16.72 -20.43 -12.95
N ALA A 67 15.78 -19.55 -13.30
CA ALA A 67 14.82 -19.83 -14.37
C ALA A 67 15.40 -19.48 -15.75
N ASN A 68 14.69 -19.91 -16.80
CA ASN A 68 15.04 -19.53 -18.16
C ASN A 68 14.84 -18.02 -18.35
N THR A 69 15.78 -17.36 -19.03
CA THR A 69 15.75 -15.91 -19.28
C THR A 69 14.44 -15.45 -19.91
N LYS A 70 13.86 -16.23 -20.84
CA LYS A 70 12.56 -15.89 -21.45
C LYS A 70 11.44 -15.89 -20.42
N THR A 71 11.38 -16.91 -19.58
CA THR A 71 10.36 -17.02 -18.53
C THR A 71 10.53 -15.94 -17.46
N ALA A 72 11.76 -15.68 -17.03
CA ALA A 72 12.06 -14.62 -16.05
C ALA A 72 11.65 -13.25 -16.59
N LEU A 73 11.96 -12.96 -17.85
CA LEU A 73 11.63 -11.68 -18.48
C LEU A 73 10.12 -11.49 -18.64
N ILE A 74 9.39 -12.52 -19.03
CA ILE A 74 7.92 -12.45 -19.13
C ILE A 74 7.30 -12.19 -17.75
N VAL A 75 7.69 -12.97 -16.73
CA VAL A 75 7.11 -12.84 -15.39
C VAL A 75 7.48 -11.51 -14.75
N VAL A 76 8.77 -11.18 -14.67
CA VAL A 76 9.23 -9.92 -14.06
C VAL A 76 8.73 -8.72 -14.87
N GLY A 77 8.78 -8.78 -16.20
CA GLY A 77 8.25 -7.73 -17.07
C GLY A 77 6.75 -7.51 -16.88
N SER A 78 5.95 -8.58 -16.74
CA SER A 78 4.52 -8.46 -16.45
C SER A 78 4.26 -7.83 -15.09
N LEU A 79 5.04 -8.17 -14.06
CA LEU A 79 4.95 -7.55 -12.74
C LEU A 79 5.26 -6.06 -12.81
N PHE A 80 6.26 -5.65 -13.59
CA PHE A 80 6.52 -4.24 -13.84
C PHE A 80 5.32 -3.55 -14.48
N VAL A 81 4.77 -4.09 -15.56
CA VAL A 81 3.59 -3.50 -16.23
C VAL A 81 2.42 -3.35 -15.24
N LEU A 82 2.18 -4.35 -14.38
CA LEU A 82 1.17 -4.28 -13.33
C LEU A 82 1.48 -3.19 -12.30
N SER A 83 2.71 -3.12 -11.77
CA SER A 83 3.12 -2.09 -10.82
C SER A 83 3.00 -0.68 -11.41
N PHE A 84 3.40 -0.48 -12.67
CA PHE A 84 3.27 0.79 -13.38
C PHE A 84 1.82 1.17 -13.67
N SER A 85 0.93 0.19 -13.86
CA SER A 85 -0.48 0.46 -14.11
C SER A 85 -1.15 1.24 -12.97
N THR A 86 -0.61 1.16 -11.74
CA THR A 86 -1.10 1.94 -10.60
C THR A 86 -0.92 3.44 -10.75
N LEU A 87 -0.07 3.90 -11.68
CA LEU A 87 0.04 5.32 -12.03
C LEU A 87 -1.18 5.83 -12.81
N ILE A 88 -1.97 4.93 -13.41
CA ILE A 88 -3.23 5.28 -14.08
C ILE A 88 -4.28 5.55 -12.99
N PRO A 89 -4.93 6.74 -12.97
CA PRO A 89 -5.77 7.17 -11.84
C PRO A 89 -6.81 6.17 -11.33
N PRO A 90 -7.68 5.57 -12.16
CA PRO A 90 -8.66 4.60 -11.68
C PRO A 90 -8.01 3.35 -11.05
N ILE A 91 -6.86 2.91 -11.57
CA ILE A 91 -6.16 1.72 -11.06
C ILE A 91 -5.48 2.04 -9.73
N GLY A 92 -4.72 3.14 -9.67
CA GLY A 92 -4.06 3.58 -8.45
C GLY A 92 -5.04 3.86 -7.32
N LYS A 93 -6.19 4.47 -7.64
CA LYS A 93 -7.28 4.67 -6.68
C LYS A 93 -7.82 3.34 -6.16
N ALA A 94 -8.14 2.39 -7.04
CA ALA A 94 -8.69 1.09 -6.65
C ALA A 94 -7.70 0.27 -5.79
N VAL A 95 -6.41 0.31 -6.13
CA VAL A 95 -5.35 -0.34 -5.33
C VAL A 95 -5.23 0.35 -3.97
N GLY A 96 -5.26 1.68 -3.92
CA GLY A 96 -5.23 2.43 -2.66
C GLY A 96 -6.43 2.13 -1.77
N GLU A 97 -7.63 2.04 -2.34
CA GLU A 97 -8.85 1.62 -1.65
C GLU A 97 -8.69 0.21 -1.07
N MET A 98 -8.15 -0.74 -1.85
CA MET A 98 -7.92 -2.11 -1.38
C MET A 98 -6.88 -2.19 -0.26
N MET A 99 -5.84 -1.36 -0.32
CA MET A 99 -4.74 -1.38 0.65
C MET A 99 -5.06 -0.65 1.96
N LEU A 100 -5.83 0.44 1.89
CA LEU A 100 -5.93 1.41 2.99
C LEU A 100 -7.36 1.65 3.48
N MET A 101 -8.37 1.48 2.62
CA MET A 101 -9.74 1.83 2.99
C MET A 101 -10.41 0.71 3.78
N LYS A 102 -10.98 1.04 4.94
CA LYS A 102 -11.96 0.17 5.63
C LYS A 102 -13.36 0.76 5.42
N LYS A 103 -14.23 -0.02 4.80
CA LYS A 103 -15.61 0.41 4.47
C LYS A 103 -16.57 0.10 5.61
N ASP A 104 -17.62 0.91 5.73
CA ASP A 104 -18.76 0.72 6.64
C ASP A 104 -18.36 0.50 8.11
N VAL A 105 -17.45 1.35 8.58
CA VAL A 105 -16.96 1.36 9.96
C VAL A 105 -17.74 2.36 10.79
N THR A 106 -18.07 1.97 12.02
CA THR A 106 -18.66 2.86 13.02
C THR A 106 -17.63 3.16 14.09
N LEU A 107 -17.21 4.44 14.18
CA LEU A 107 -16.26 4.91 15.18
C LEU A 107 -17.02 5.59 16.32
N LYS A 108 -16.77 5.14 17.56
CA LYS A 108 -17.36 5.73 18.76
C LYS A 108 -16.31 6.52 19.52
N THR A 109 -16.70 7.71 19.96
CA THR A 109 -15.93 8.55 20.88
C THR A 109 -16.74 8.76 22.16
N ASP A 110 -16.14 9.39 23.17
CA ASP A 110 -16.83 9.69 24.45
C ASP A 110 -18.14 10.48 24.27
N LYS A 111 -18.29 11.24 23.18
CA LYS A 111 -19.40 12.17 22.95
C LYS A 111 -20.24 11.88 21.70
N PHE A 112 -19.64 11.28 20.67
CA PHE A 112 -20.26 11.12 19.35
C PHE A 112 -19.97 9.75 18.75
N SER A 113 -20.91 9.25 17.95
CA SER A 113 -20.73 8.10 17.07
C SER A 113 -20.70 8.59 15.63
N TYR A 114 -19.72 8.13 14.86
CA TYR A 114 -19.52 8.45 13.46
C TYR A 114 -19.70 7.18 12.63
N HIS A 115 -20.34 7.27 11.47
CA HIS A 115 -20.58 6.13 10.60
C HIS A 115 -20.14 6.46 9.17
N GLY A 116 -19.34 5.57 8.58
CA GLY A 116 -18.75 5.81 7.27
C GLY A 116 -17.47 5.03 7.02
N ASN A 117 -16.53 5.61 6.29
CA ASN A 117 -15.36 4.90 5.77
C ASN A 117 -14.07 5.45 6.37
N ILE A 118 -13.19 4.56 6.83
CA ILE A 118 -11.81 4.94 7.14
C ILE A 118 -11.05 5.01 5.83
N TYR A 119 -10.60 6.20 5.45
CA TYR A 119 -9.77 6.42 4.28
C TYR A 119 -8.30 6.11 4.57
N TYR A 120 -7.86 6.37 5.81
CA TYR A 120 -6.49 6.06 6.22
C TYR A 120 -6.39 5.89 7.73
N ASP A 121 -5.72 4.82 8.15
CA ASP A 121 -5.51 4.47 9.55
C ASP A 121 -4.05 4.71 9.96
N GLY A 122 -3.71 5.97 10.29
CA GLY A 122 -2.35 6.38 10.63
C GLY A 122 -1.91 6.01 12.06
N ARG A 123 -0.68 6.34 12.47
CA ARG A 123 -0.21 5.97 13.83
C ARG A 123 -0.96 6.67 14.97
N LYS A 124 -1.33 7.94 14.78
CA LYS A 124 -1.96 8.79 15.82
C LYS A 124 -3.39 9.23 15.47
N THR A 125 -3.70 9.27 14.19
CA THR A 125 -4.94 9.82 13.65
C THR A 125 -5.54 8.91 12.61
N ILE A 126 -6.85 9.00 12.44
CA ILE A 126 -7.63 8.35 11.40
C ILE A 126 -8.22 9.44 10.51
N THR A 127 -8.04 9.31 9.20
CA THR A 127 -8.79 10.09 8.22
C THR A 127 -10.06 9.33 7.89
N PHE A 128 -11.21 9.90 8.24
CA PHE A 128 -12.51 9.24 8.19
C PHE A 128 -13.50 10.05 7.37
N TYR A 129 -14.22 9.42 6.46
CA TYR A 129 -15.35 10.02 5.77
C TYR A 129 -16.63 9.68 6.51
N ASP A 130 -17.30 10.68 7.03
CA ASP A 130 -18.57 10.51 7.72
C ASP A 130 -19.74 10.63 6.73
N ASN A 131 -20.58 9.59 6.68
CA ASN A 131 -21.70 9.49 5.74
C ASN A 131 -22.85 10.45 6.09
N GLU A 132 -23.03 10.79 7.37
CA GLU A 132 -24.10 11.67 7.84
C GLU A 132 -23.75 13.14 7.56
N LEU A 133 -22.52 13.53 7.90
CA LEU A 133 -22.00 14.88 7.71
C LEU A 133 -21.47 15.11 6.29
N LYS A 134 -21.35 14.06 5.48
CA LYS A 134 -20.84 14.04 4.10
C LYS A 134 -19.49 14.73 3.95
N LYS A 135 -18.60 14.55 4.91
CA LYS A 135 -17.31 15.25 4.98
C LYS A 135 -16.21 14.37 5.56
N VAL A 136 -14.98 14.63 5.13
CA VAL A 136 -13.78 14.03 5.72
C VAL A 136 -13.47 14.73 7.04
N ILE A 137 -13.24 13.93 8.09
CA ILE A 137 -12.84 14.38 9.42
C ILE A 137 -11.57 13.65 9.85
N ILE A 138 -10.75 14.32 10.65
CA ILE A 138 -9.53 13.75 11.22
C ILE A 138 -9.80 13.49 12.71
N LEU A 139 -9.75 12.23 13.11
CA LEU A 139 -10.00 11.80 14.48
C LEU A 139 -8.68 11.36 15.13
N ASN A 140 -8.47 11.74 16.39
CA ASN A 140 -7.34 11.27 17.18
C ASN A 140 -7.68 9.91 17.80
N LYS A 141 -6.83 8.90 17.55
CA LYS A 141 -7.04 7.53 18.03
C LYS A 141 -7.23 7.43 19.54
N ASN A 142 -6.56 8.29 20.30
CA ASN A 142 -6.65 8.29 21.76
C ASN A 142 -8.04 8.65 22.30
N LYS A 143 -8.94 9.15 21.45
CA LYS A 143 -10.32 9.52 21.80
C LYS A 143 -11.35 8.53 21.28
N ILE A 144 -10.92 7.48 20.57
CA ILE A 144 -11.80 6.47 19.99
C ILE A 144 -11.92 5.32 21.01
N GLN A 145 -13.15 4.92 21.30
CA GLN A 145 -13.45 3.83 22.20
C GLN A 145 -13.65 2.53 21.40
N GLY A 146 -12.97 1.45 21.84
CA GLY A 146 -13.08 0.12 21.23
C GLY A 146 -12.09 -0.14 20.09
N GLN A 147 -12.15 -1.35 19.53
CA GLN A 147 -11.38 -1.74 18.34
C GLN A 147 -12.24 -1.59 17.07
N TYR A 148 -11.60 -1.24 15.96
CA TYR A 148 -12.20 -0.98 14.65
C TYR A 148 -11.29 -1.44 13.49
#